data_AF-A0A935KRV0-F1
#
_entry.id   AF-A0A935KRV0-F1
#
_cell.length_a   1.000
_cell.length_b   1.000
_cell.length_c   1.000
_cell.angle_alpha   90.00
_cell.angle_beta   90.00
_cell.angle_gamma   90.00
#
_symmetry.space_group_name_H-M   'P 1'
#
loop_
_entity.id
_entity.type
_entity.pdbx_description
1 polymer ?
#
loop_
_entity_poly.entity_id
_entity_poly.type
_entity_poly.pdbx_seq_one_letter_code
_entity_poly.pdbx_strand_id
1 'polypeptide(L)'
;MSQKEIRVRIFNSEYNLQGENSEKVERISDYVDGIMNRINTESPNQSEETIAVVTALNIAEDFFREKETRLDSEKELSQIVDEISSKIKGINDLLDENL
;
A
#
# COMPACT_ATOMS: atom_id res chain seq x y z
N MET A 1 -19.46 -13.98 3.02
CA MET A 1 -19.97 -13.10 1.95
C MET A 1 -19.75 -13.83 0.62
N SER A 2 -20.63 -13.70 -0.38
CA SER A 2 -20.50 -14.45 -1.64
C SER A 2 -19.56 -13.73 -2.60
N GLN A 3 -18.49 -14.40 -3.06
CA GLN A 3 -17.67 -13.90 -4.16
C GLN A 3 -18.51 -13.80 -5.43
N LYS A 4 -18.31 -12.72 -6.20
CA LYS A 4 -18.90 -12.51 -7.51
C LYS A 4 -17.82 -12.58 -8.58
N GLU A 5 -18.20 -13.07 -9.75
CA GLU A 5 -17.35 -13.02 -10.94
C GLU A 5 -17.44 -11.61 -11.55
N ILE A 6 -16.28 -10.99 -11.76
CA ILE A 6 -16.12 -9.61 -12.19
C ILE A 6 -15.21 -9.64 -13.42
N ARG A 7 -15.71 -9.10 -14.53
CA ARG A 7 -14.97 -8.99 -15.78
C ARG A 7 -14.20 -7.68 -15.82
N VAL A 8 -12.90 -7.77 -16.04
CA VAL A 8 -12.00 -6.62 -16.17
C VAL A 8 -11.14 -6.76 -17.42
N ARG A 9 -10.72 -5.64 -18.00
CA ARG A 9 -9.69 -5.60 -19.04
C ARG A 9 -8.44 -4.99 -18.42
N ILE A 10 -7.32 -5.68 -18.54
CA ILE A 10 -6.01 -5.20 -18.09
C ILE A 10 -5.07 -5.34 -19.28
N PHE A 11 -4.50 -4.22 -19.69
CA PHE A 11 -3.70 -4.09 -20.90
C PHE A 11 -4.50 -4.55 -22.13
N ASN A 12 -4.00 -5.54 -22.86
CA ASN A 12 -4.67 -6.10 -24.05
C ASN A 12 -5.52 -7.34 -23.76
N SER A 13 -5.68 -7.74 -22.49
CA SER A 13 -6.31 -9.00 -22.11
C SER A 13 -7.54 -8.80 -21.21
N GLU A 14 -8.55 -9.65 -21.39
CA GLU A 14 -9.73 -9.70 -20.51
C GLU A 14 -9.59 -10.83 -19.49
N TYR A 15 -9.98 -10.56 -18.24
CA TYR A 15 -9.90 -11.49 -17.13
C TYR A 15 -11.23 -11.57 -16.38
N ASN A 16 -11.62 -12.79 -16.00
CA ASN A 16 -12.72 -13.04 -15.08
C ASN A 16 -12.15 -13.25 -13.67
N LEU A 17 -12.25 -12.23 -12.83
CA LEU A 17 -11.74 -12.25 -11.45
C LEU A 17 -12.86 -12.58 -10.46
N GLN A 18 -12.50 -13.20 -9.33
CA GLN A 18 -13.43 -13.42 -8.22
C GLN A 18 -13.14 -12.46 -7.09
N GLY A 19 -14.16 -11.74 -6.63
CA GLY A 19 -14.01 -10.78 -5.54
C GLY A 19 -15.29 -10.57 -4.74
N GLU A 20 -15.12 -10.16 -3.48
CA GLU A 20 -16.26 -9.79 -2.62
C GLU A 20 -16.79 -8.37 -2.92
N ASN A 21 -15.91 -7.49 -3.42
CA ASN A 21 -16.23 -6.10 -3.74
C ASN A 21 -15.81 -5.77 -5.19
N SER A 22 -16.80 -5.58 -6.07
CA SER A 22 -16.61 -5.26 -7.49
C SER A 22 -15.80 -3.98 -7.69
N GLU A 23 -16.18 -2.91 -7.01
CA GLU A 23 -15.55 -1.60 -7.13
C GLU A 23 -14.07 -1.66 -6.74
N LYS A 24 -13.73 -2.43 -5.70
CA LYS A 24 -12.34 -2.63 -5.30
C LYS A 24 -11.55 -3.40 -6.36
N VAL A 25 -12.13 -4.46 -6.93
CA VAL A 25 -11.47 -5.26 -7.97
C VAL A 25 -11.25 -4.40 -9.22
N GLU A 26 -12.28 -3.71 -9.69
CA GLU A 26 -12.20 -2.80 -10.84
C GLU A 26 -11.14 -1.73 -10.63
N ARG A 27 -11.14 -1.05 -9.47
CA ARG A 27 -10.13 -0.02 -9.16
C ARG A 27 -8.70 -0.56 -9.15
N ILE A 28 -8.48 -1.78 -8.66
CA ILE A 28 -7.15 -2.41 -8.67
C ILE A 28 -6.75 -2.78 -10.10
N SER A 29 -7.68 -3.30 -10.89
CA SER A 29 -7.46 -3.63 -12.30
C SER A 29 -7.10 -2.39 -13.12
N ASP A 30 -7.82 -1.28 -12.95
CA ASP A 30 -7.53 -0.01 -13.61
C ASP A 30 -6.15 0.54 -13.21
N TYR A 31 -5.76 0.37 -11.94
CA TYR A 31 -4.43 0.76 -11.47
C TYR A 31 -3.31 -0.03 -12.15
N VAL A 32 -3.46 -1.36 -12.23
CA VAL A 32 -2.49 -2.23 -12.91
C VAL A 32 -2.43 -1.89 -14.41
N ASP A 33 -3.58 -1.70 -15.06
CA ASP A 33 -3.68 -1.32 -16.46
C ASP A 33 -2.93 0.00 -16.75
N GLY A 34 -3.16 1.02 -15.91
CA GLY A 34 -2.48 2.31 -16.03
C GLY A 34 -0.94 2.19 -15.95
N ILE A 35 -0.42 1.34 -15.07
CA ILE A 35 1.02 1.11 -14.95
C ILE A 35 1.56 0.36 -16.17
N MET A 36 0.88 -0.69 -16.64
CA MET A 36 1.28 -1.42 -17.84
C MET A 36 1.32 -0.51 -19.07
N ASN A 37 0.31 0.34 -19.26
CA ASN A 37 0.25 1.32 -20.34
C ASN A 37 1.36 2.36 -20.25
N ARG A 38 1.69 2.83 -19.03
CA ARG A 38 2.82 3.74 -18.81
C ARG A 38 4.15 3.10 -19.19
N ILE A 39 4.42 1.88 -18.71
CA ILE A 39 5.65 1.14 -19.03
C ILE A 39 5.78 0.91 -20.54
N ASN A 40 4.68 0.52 -21.20
CA ASN A 40 4.67 0.35 -22.66
C ASN A 40 4.97 1.66 -23.41
N THR A 41 4.52 2.79 -22.88
CA THR A 41 4.81 4.12 -23.45
C THR A 41 6.27 4.51 -23.26
N GLU A 42 6.84 4.25 -22.07
CA GLU A 42 8.22 4.56 -21.73
C GLU A 42 9.24 3.61 -22.41
N SER A 43 8.85 2.37 -22.66
CA SER A 43 9.67 1.31 -23.27
C SER A 43 8.87 0.56 -24.34
N PRO A 44 8.70 1.14 -25.54
CA PRO A 44 7.95 0.50 -26.61
C PRO A 44 8.67 -0.77 -27.13
N ASN A 45 7.89 -1.66 -27.74
CA ASN A 45 8.33 -2.94 -28.34
C ASN A 45 8.80 -4.03 -27.34
N GLN A 46 8.52 -3.88 -26.05
CA GLN A 46 8.71 -4.97 -25.10
C GLN A 46 7.59 -6.01 -25.23
N SER A 47 7.86 -7.25 -24.83
CA SER A 47 6.81 -8.27 -24.79
C SER A 47 5.80 -7.98 -23.67
N GLU A 48 4.56 -8.47 -23.81
CA GLU A 48 3.54 -8.29 -22.78
C GLU A 48 3.96 -8.91 -21.45
N GLU A 49 4.67 -10.04 -21.50
CA GLU A 49 5.22 -10.70 -20.31
C GLU A 49 6.27 -9.84 -19.61
N THR A 50 7.17 -9.19 -20.36
CA THR A 50 8.15 -8.27 -19.78
C THR A 50 7.44 -7.08 -19.13
N ILE A 51 6.45 -6.49 -19.79
CA ILE A 51 5.68 -5.37 -19.23
C ILE A 51 4.96 -5.80 -17.95
N ALA A 52 4.35 -6.98 -17.93
CA ALA A 52 3.67 -7.52 -16.74
C ALA A 52 4.64 -7.76 -15.57
N VAL A 53 5.82 -8.34 -15.83
CA VAL A 53 6.84 -8.57 -14.80
C VAL A 53 7.37 -7.24 -14.25
N VAL A 54 7.67 -6.26 -15.09
CA VAL A 54 8.12 -4.92 -14.63
C VAL A 54 7.00 -4.22 -13.85
N THR A 55 5.75 -4.33 -14.28
CA THR A 55 4.60 -3.81 -13.54
C THR A 55 4.51 -4.41 -12.14
N ALA A 56 4.63 -5.73 -12.02
CA ALA A 56 4.61 -6.42 -10.74
C ALA A 56 5.78 -5.98 -9.83
N LEU A 57 6.99 -5.81 -10.39
CA LEU A 57 8.15 -5.32 -9.66
C LEU A 57 7.94 -3.89 -9.13
N ASN A 58 7.43 -2.98 -9.96
CA ASN A 58 7.15 -1.60 -9.55
C ASN A 58 6.10 -1.54 -8.43
N ILE A 59 5.02 -2.32 -8.54
CA ILE A 59 3.98 -2.40 -7.50
C ILE A 59 4.54 -2.98 -6.20
N ALA A 60 5.39 -4.01 -6.29
CA ALA A 60 6.03 -4.60 -5.13
C ALA A 60 6.99 -3.61 -4.45
N GLU A 61 7.78 -2.87 -5.23
CA GLU A 61 8.67 -1.81 -4.71
C GLU A 61 7.87 -0.74 -3.96
N ASP A 62 6.79 -0.23 -4.55
CA ASP A 62 5.90 0.73 -3.90
C ASP A 62 5.31 0.19 -2.59
N PHE A 63 4.89 -1.08 -2.59
CA PHE A 63 4.38 -1.74 -1.40
C PHE A 63 5.43 -1.86 -0.29
N PHE A 64 6.67 -2.25 -0.63
CA PHE A 64 7.74 -2.37 0.36
C PHE A 64 8.15 -1.00 0.91
N ARG A 65 8.23 0.02 0.07
CA ARG A 65 8.51 1.40 0.47
C ARG A 65 7.46 1.96 1.43
N GLU A 66 6.17 1.73 1.13
CA GLU A 66 5.08 2.14 2.01
C GLU A 66 5.11 1.38 3.34
N LYS A 67 5.43 0.08 3.30
CA LYS A 67 5.55 -0.74 4.50
C LYS A 67 6.70 -0.28 5.39
N GLU A 68 7.85 0.07 4.84
CA GLU A 68 9.00 0.61 5.57
C GLU A 68 8.65 1.95 6.21
N THR A 69 8.10 2.88 5.42
CA THR A 69 7.63 4.20 5.90
C THR A 69 6.65 4.08 7.06
N ARG A 70 5.73 3.10 7.00
CA ARG A 70 4.78 2.84 8.08
C ARG A 70 5.48 2.35 9.36
N LEU A 71 6.46 1.44 9.24
CA LEU A 71 7.21 0.95 10.40
C LEU A 71 8.02 2.05 11.07
N ASP A 72 8.63 2.93 10.28
CA ASP A 72 9.34 4.09 10.80
C ASP A 72 8.39 5.04 11.54
N SER A 73 7.22 5.32 10.95
CA SER A 73 6.19 6.15 11.58
C SER A 73 5.65 5.54 12.88
N GLU A 74 5.44 4.21 12.91
CA GLU A 74 5.01 3.49 14.13
C GLU A 74 6.07 3.59 15.23
N LYS A 75 7.36 3.52 14.87
CA LYS A 75 8.47 3.67 15.82
C LYS A 75 8.56 5.09 16.38
N GLU A 76 8.43 6.10 15.53
CA GLU A 76 8.41 7.50 15.96
C GLU A 76 7.24 7.77 16.91
N LEU A 77 6.04 7.27 16.58
CA LEU A 77 4.87 7.38 17.46
C LEU A 77 5.11 6.71 18.81
N SER A 78 5.71 5.52 18.84
CA SER A 78 6.04 4.83 20.10
C SER A 78 7.00 5.66 20.95
N GLN A 79 8.03 6.26 20.34
CA GLN A 79 9.00 7.10 21.05
C GLN A 79 8.34 8.34 21.65
N ILE A 80 7.43 8.98 20.92
CA ILE A 80 6.65 10.14 21.41
C ILE A 80 5.77 9.73 22.59
N VAL A 81 5.10 8.57 22.51
CA VAL A 81 4.26 8.04 23.61
C VAL A 81 5.09 7.77 24.86
N ASP A 82 6.28 7.18 24.71
CA ASP A 82 7.20 6.92 25.83
C ASP A 82 7.70 8.23 26.47
N GLU A 83 8.04 9.23 25.65
CA GLU A 83 8.46 10.54 26.12
C GLU A 83 7.34 11.25 26.90
N ILE A 84 6.12 11.25 26.37
CA ILE A 84 4.94 11.82 27.05
C ILE A 84 4.69 11.09 28.38
N SER A 85 4.76 9.77 28.38
CA SER A 85 4.56 8.96 29.60
C SER A 85 5.61 9.28 30.67
N SER A 86 6.86 9.46 30.27
CA SER A 86 7.94 9.88 31.17
C SER A 86 7.70 11.28 31.74
N LYS A 87 7.27 12.23 30.92
CA LYS A 87 6.93 13.60 31.37
C LYS A 87 5.75 13.62 32.33
N ILE A 88 4.69 12.85 32.05
CA ILE A 88 3.53 12.73 32.95
C ILE A 88 3.96 12.17 34.31
N LYS A 89 4.78 11.12 34.30
CA LYS A 89 5.33 10.56 35.54
C LYS A 89 6.11 11.61 36.34
N GLY A 90 7.01 12.34 35.68
CA GLY A 90 7.79 13.40 36.35
C GLY A 90 6.92 14.51 36.94
N ILE A 91 5.82 14.89 36.28
CA ILE A 91 4.86 15.86 36.83
C ILE A 91 4.16 15.31 38.08
N ASN A 92 3.72 14.05 38.04
CA ASN A 92 3.08 13.41 39.21
C ASN A 92 4.04 13.33 40.40
N ASP A 93 5.28 12.91 40.17
CA ASP A 93 6.30 12.81 41.22
C ASP A 93 6.52 14.19 41.89
N LEU A 94 6.55 15.29 41.11
CA LEU A 94 6.66 16.66 41.64
C LEU A 94 5.42 17.14 42.41
N LEU A 95 4.23 16.67 42.06
CA LEU A 95 3.00 17.01 42.78
C LEU A 95 2.96 16.30 44.14
N ASP A 96 3.38 15.03 44.19
CA ASP A 96 3.44 14.23 45.41
C ASP A 96 4.46 14.78 46.41
N GLU A 97 5.57 15.38 45.95
CA GLU A 97 6.58 16.02 46.82
C GLU A 97 6.13 17.38 47.42
N ASN A 98 5.09 18.01 46.86
CA ASN A 98 4.59 19.32 47.29
C ASN A 98 3.26 19.25 48.08
N LEU A 99 2.79 18.03 48.40
CA LEU A 99 1.60 17.74 49.23
C LEU A 99 2.02 17.22 50.61
#